data_AF-A0AAV0TCN8-F1
#
_entry.id   AF-A0AAV0TCN8-F1
#
_cell.length_a   1.000
_cell.length_b   1.000
_cell.length_c   1.000
_cell.angle_alpha   90.00
_cell.angle_beta   90.00
_cell.angle_gamma   90.00
#
_symmetry.space_group_name_H-M   'P 1'
#
loop_
_entity.id
_entity.type
_entity.pdbx_description
1 polymer ?
#
loop_
_entity_poly.entity_id
_entity_poly.type
_entity_poly.pdbx_seq_one_letter_code
_entity_poly.pdbx_strand_id
1 'polypeptide(L)'
;MTFDSRVRGLCALAVLCTAVSMVPTADAWLAPIVTKGNKLFDSKTGVEFRMKGMAYYPRPNDGRMATVGNYDWAADKHEDVWQPHLEVLKDLGVNTIRLYPIDPGTSHDKFMCVKNCSVLDYLPPKCYPEDLFTRAQMVYNAFAMYDNTLGFSLGNENNLQTENGADGTATAPCVKAFLRDTRSYAASCSGSVRQVPIGLDIADIPTPWALVSTKAA
;
A
#
# COMPACT_ATOMS: atom_id res chain seq x y z
N MET A 1 -10.76 -94.82 0.17
CA MET A 1 -10.15 -94.28 -1.05
C MET A 1 -10.24 -92.76 -0.99
N THR A 2 -9.10 -92.12 -1.26
CA THR A 2 -8.84 -90.72 -1.67
C THR A 2 -8.97 -89.53 -0.70
N PHE A 3 -7.78 -88.97 -0.37
CA PHE A 3 -7.29 -87.56 -0.30
C PHE A 3 -8.00 -86.55 0.63
N ASP A 4 -7.32 -86.04 1.69
CA ASP A 4 -6.44 -84.83 1.78
C ASP A 4 -7.26 -83.51 1.78
N SER A 5 -6.94 -82.39 2.43
CA SER A 5 -5.79 -81.90 3.20
C SER A 5 -6.27 -80.65 3.99
N ARG A 6 -5.54 -80.28 5.05
CA ARG A 6 -5.75 -79.08 5.89
C ARG A 6 -5.42 -77.79 5.14
N VAL A 7 -6.17 -76.70 5.34
CA VAL A 7 -5.61 -75.33 5.31
C VAL A 7 -6.34 -74.40 6.30
N ARG A 8 -5.59 -73.88 7.27
CA ARG A 8 -5.90 -72.67 8.07
C ARG A 8 -5.52 -71.44 7.24
N GLY A 9 -6.34 -70.38 7.25
CA GLY A 9 -5.93 -69.03 6.82
C GLY A 9 -6.96 -68.00 7.30
N LEU A 10 -6.68 -67.28 8.39
CA LEU A 10 -6.00 -65.96 8.45
C LEU A 10 -6.97 -64.79 8.23
N CYS A 11 -7.25 -64.09 9.33
CA CYS A 11 -7.88 -62.78 9.39
C CYS A 11 -7.18 -61.76 8.48
N ALA A 12 -7.96 -60.96 7.77
CA ALA A 12 -7.50 -59.69 7.24
C ALA A 12 -8.59 -58.63 7.50
N LEU A 13 -8.43 -57.83 8.56
CA LEU A 13 -9.12 -56.55 8.68
C LEU A 13 -8.49 -55.58 7.69
N ALA A 14 -9.24 -55.15 6.69
CA ALA A 14 -8.85 -54.07 5.81
C ALA A 14 -9.06 -52.73 6.54
N VAL A 15 -7.96 -52.08 6.95
CA VAL A 15 -7.97 -50.68 7.41
C VAL A 15 -7.94 -49.78 6.19
N LEU A 16 -9.06 -49.12 5.91
CA LEU A 16 -9.18 -48.15 4.82
C LEU A 16 -8.58 -46.80 5.29
N CYS A 17 -7.30 -46.56 5.02
CA CYS A 17 -6.69 -45.25 5.20
C CYS A 17 -7.17 -44.30 4.08
N THR A 18 -8.19 -43.50 4.33
CA THR A 18 -8.53 -42.37 3.47
C THR A 18 -7.49 -41.27 3.67
N ALA A 19 -6.52 -41.17 2.74
CA ALA A 19 -5.61 -40.05 2.66
C ALA A 19 -6.42 -38.80 2.25
N VAL A 20 -6.74 -37.95 3.23
CA VAL A 20 -7.25 -36.60 2.96
C VAL A 20 -6.08 -35.79 2.43
N SER A 21 -6.00 -35.65 1.11
CA SER A 21 -5.09 -34.70 0.48
C SER A 21 -5.55 -33.29 0.86
N MET A 22 -4.86 -32.66 1.81
CA MET A 22 -4.98 -31.22 2.04
C MET A 22 -4.47 -30.52 0.78
N VAL A 23 -5.39 -30.14 -0.10
CA VAL A 23 -5.11 -29.18 -1.16
C VAL A 23 -4.93 -27.83 -0.47
N PRO A 24 -3.76 -27.16 -0.55
CA PRO A 24 -3.64 -25.81 -0.03
C PRO A 24 -4.61 -24.94 -0.82
N THR A 25 -5.61 -24.40 -0.15
CA THR A 25 -6.40 -23.29 -0.67
C THR A 25 -5.43 -22.13 -0.83
N ALA A 26 -5.06 -21.81 -2.08
CA ALA A 26 -4.37 -20.57 -2.36
C ALA A 26 -5.31 -19.44 -1.93
N ASP A 27 -5.03 -18.82 -0.78
CA ASP A 27 -5.60 -17.53 -0.46
C ASP A 27 -5.18 -16.59 -1.58
N ALA A 28 -6.13 -16.15 -2.40
CA ALA A 28 -5.90 -15.13 -3.43
C ALA A 28 -5.56 -13.74 -2.85
N TRP A 29 -5.39 -13.65 -1.53
CA TRP A 29 -5.24 -12.43 -0.75
C TRP A 29 -3.82 -12.37 -0.17
N LEU A 30 -3.05 -11.36 -0.60
CA LEU A 30 -1.75 -11.06 -0.01
C LEU A 30 -1.94 -10.72 1.46
N ALA A 31 -1.13 -11.30 2.36
CA ALA A 31 -1.20 -10.92 3.76
C ALA A 31 -0.87 -9.42 3.91
N PRO A 32 -1.73 -8.61 4.54
CA PRO A 32 -1.41 -7.21 4.75
C PRO A 32 -0.13 -7.04 5.55
N ILE A 33 0.66 -6.02 5.19
CA ILE A 33 1.82 -5.61 5.99
C ILE A 33 1.35 -4.68 7.12
N VAL A 34 1.79 -4.97 8.34
CA VAL A 34 1.43 -4.24 9.56
C VAL A 34 2.65 -3.63 10.24
N THR A 35 2.44 -2.50 10.91
CA THR A 35 3.48 -1.83 11.69
C THR A 35 3.53 -2.36 13.12
N LYS A 36 4.72 -2.72 13.61
CA LYS A 36 4.97 -2.95 15.04
C LYS A 36 6.21 -2.17 15.46
N GLY A 37 6.02 -1.18 16.35
CA GLY A 37 7.08 -0.23 16.68
C GLY A 37 7.56 0.52 15.43
N ASN A 38 8.85 0.40 15.12
CA ASN A 38 9.51 1.05 13.98
C ASN A 38 9.74 0.11 12.78
N LYS A 39 9.11 -1.07 12.75
CA LYS A 39 9.30 -2.09 11.71
C LYS A 39 7.98 -2.54 11.09
N LEU A 40 8.09 -3.06 9.88
CA LEU A 40 6.98 -3.62 9.11
C LEU A 40 7.05 -5.15 9.17
N PHE A 41 5.90 -5.80 9.25
CA PHE A 41 5.79 -7.26 9.36
C PHE A 41 4.64 -7.77 8.52
N ASP A 42 4.82 -8.95 7.93
CA ASP A 42 3.72 -9.69 7.32
C ASP A 42 2.73 -10.16 8.41
N SER A 43 1.44 -9.87 8.24
CA SER A 43 0.43 -10.14 9.27
C SER A 43 0.15 -11.62 9.51
N LYS A 44 0.40 -12.50 8.54
CA LYS A 44 0.17 -13.95 8.66
C LYS A 44 1.41 -14.66 9.19
N THR A 45 2.59 -14.37 8.63
CA THR A 45 3.83 -15.08 8.95
C THR A 45 4.62 -14.44 10.08
N GLY A 46 4.42 -13.15 10.35
CA GLY A 46 5.17 -12.40 11.35
C GLY A 46 6.61 -12.07 10.93
N VAL A 47 7.03 -12.40 9.71
CA VAL A 47 8.35 -12.10 9.17
C VAL A 47 8.49 -10.60 8.93
N GLU A 48 9.67 -10.04 9.22
CA GLU A 48 9.96 -8.63 8.96
C GLU A 48 9.92 -8.33 7.46
N PHE A 49 9.07 -7.38 7.08
CA PHE A 49 8.94 -6.91 5.71
C PHE A 49 9.95 -5.79 5.44
N ARG A 50 10.77 -5.95 4.39
CA ARG A 50 11.72 -4.94 3.93
C ARG A 50 11.31 -4.45 2.55
N MET A 51 11.08 -3.14 2.45
CA MET A 51 10.75 -2.49 1.18
C MET A 51 11.94 -2.57 0.22
N LYS A 52 11.71 -3.16 -0.94
CA LYS A 52 12.51 -3.04 -2.16
C LYS A 52 11.65 -2.27 -3.15
N GLY A 53 11.70 -0.95 -3.01
CA GLY A 53 10.75 -0.03 -3.60
C GLY A 53 11.17 0.51 -4.97
N MET A 54 10.19 0.81 -5.82
CA MET A 54 10.36 1.63 -7.02
C MET A 54 9.30 2.74 -7.08
N ALA A 55 9.71 3.95 -7.47
CA ALA A 55 8.77 5.01 -7.83
C ALA A 55 8.16 4.70 -9.21
N TYR A 56 6.83 4.66 -9.31
CA TYR A 56 6.14 4.41 -10.56
C TYR A 56 5.26 5.60 -10.93
N TYR A 57 5.75 6.38 -11.89
CA TYR A 57 5.02 7.48 -12.49
C TYR A 57 5.56 7.71 -13.91
N PRO A 58 5.12 6.88 -14.89
CA PRO A 58 5.61 6.99 -16.25
C PRO A 58 5.20 8.35 -16.82
N ARG A 59 6.14 9.04 -17.45
CA ARG A 59 5.88 10.31 -18.14
C ARG A 59 6.35 10.18 -19.58
N PRO A 60 5.45 10.33 -20.57
CA PRO A 60 5.85 10.40 -21.96
C PRO A 60 6.86 11.54 -22.16
N ASN A 61 7.95 11.27 -22.87
CA ASN A 61 8.96 12.28 -23.16
C ASN A 61 8.56 13.21 -24.32
N ASP A 62 7.53 12.86 -25.09
CA ASP A 62 7.01 13.63 -26.23
C ASP A 62 5.51 13.36 -26.45
N GLY A 63 4.88 14.16 -27.31
CA GLY A 63 3.47 14.07 -27.68
C GLY A 63 2.53 14.79 -26.71
N ARG A 64 1.21 14.68 -26.99
CA ARG A 64 0.16 15.41 -26.25
C ARG A 64 0.13 15.12 -24.73
N MET A 65 0.71 13.99 -24.31
CA MET A 65 0.75 13.57 -22.91
C MET A 65 2.03 13.99 -22.18
N ALA A 66 3.05 14.50 -22.87
CA ALA A 66 4.32 14.88 -22.25
C ALA A 66 4.21 16.08 -21.31
N THR A 67 3.24 16.97 -21.56
CA THR A 67 2.99 18.16 -20.74
C THR A 67 1.89 17.96 -19.70
N VAL A 68 1.27 16.78 -19.64
CA VAL A 68 0.19 16.50 -18.68
C VAL A 68 0.81 16.14 -17.33
N GLY A 69 0.69 17.06 -16.37
CA GLY A 69 1.04 16.81 -14.97
C GLY A 69 -0.05 16.03 -14.23
N ASN A 70 0.30 15.43 -13.11
CA ASN A 70 -0.60 14.72 -12.19
C ASN A 70 -1.54 13.70 -12.84
N TYR A 71 -1.05 12.98 -13.86
CA TYR A 71 -1.85 12.00 -14.59
C TYR A 71 -1.79 10.62 -13.94
N ASP A 72 -2.95 10.03 -13.66
CA ASP A 72 -3.03 8.72 -13.05
C ASP A 72 -2.83 7.59 -14.08
N TRP A 73 -1.61 7.07 -14.14
CA TRP A 73 -1.25 5.93 -14.98
C TRP A 73 -1.52 4.58 -14.34
N ALA A 74 -1.93 4.51 -13.07
CA ALA A 74 -2.26 3.26 -12.39
C ALA A 74 -3.73 2.86 -12.60
N ALA A 75 -4.56 3.76 -13.14
CA ALA A 75 -5.95 3.49 -13.45
C ALA A 75 -6.11 2.29 -14.41
N ASP A 76 -7.21 1.54 -14.25
CA ASP A 76 -7.50 0.33 -15.01
C ASP A 76 -7.56 0.52 -16.52
N LYS A 77 -7.91 1.73 -16.97
CA LYS A 77 -7.94 2.11 -18.39
C LYS A 77 -6.55 2.13 -19.06
N HIS A 78 -5.48 2.03 -18.27
CA HIS A 78 -4.08 2.04 -18.72
C HIS A 78 -3.39 0.69 -18.50
N GLU A 79 -4.16 -0.39 -18.34
CA GLU A 79 -3.65 -1.76 -18.13
C GLU A 79 -2.61 -2.17 -19.17
N ASP A 80 -2.85 -1.84 -20.44
CA ASP A 80 -1.94 -2.09 -21.55
C ASP A 80 -0.57 -1.42 -21.37
N VAL A 81 -0.51 -0.31 -20.63
CA VAL A 81 0.71 0.43 -20.34
C VAL A 81 1.40 -0.13 -19.09
N TRP A 82 0.69 -0.30 -17.98
CA TRP A 82 1.33 -0.64 -16.71
C TRP A 82 1.57 -2.14 -16.53
N GLN A 83 0.77 -3.02 -17.15
CA GLN A 83 0.89 -4.47 -16.96
C GLN A 83 2.27 -5.00 -17.41
N PRO A 84 2.83 -4.63 -18.59
CA PRO A 84 4.18 -5.05 -18.96
C PRO A 84 5.26 -4.53 -18.00
N HIS A 85 5.07 -3.32 -17.45
CA HIS A 85 6.02 -2.76 -16.48
C HIS A 85 6.00 -3.55 -15.17
N LEU A 86 4.85 -4.04 -14.72
CA LEU A 86 4.77 -4.86 -13.49
C LEU A 86 5.55 -6.18 -13.61
N GLU A 87 5.55 -6.82 -14.78
CA GLU A 87 6.38 -8.02 -14.99
C GLU A 87 7.88 -7.70 -14.93
N VAL A 88 8.31 -6.57 -15.50
CA VAL A 88 9.71 -6.11 -15.38
C VAL A 88 10.07 -5.80 -13.92
N LEU A 89 9.19 -5.12 -13.18
CA LEU A 89 9.43 -4.81 -11.77
C LEU A 89 9.52 -6.07 -10.91
N LYS A 90 8.70 -7.07 -11.22
CA LYS A 90 8.74 -8.39 -10.59
C LYS A 90 10.06 -9.12 -10.89
N ASP A 91 10.55 -9.07 -12.13
CA ASP A 91 11.86 -9.64 -12.49
C ASP A 91 13.03 -8.93 -11.77
N LEU A 92 12.89 -7.62 -11.52
CA LEU A 92 13.84 -6.84 -10.71
C LEU A 92 13.73 -7.13 -9.19
N GLY A 93 12.76 -7.94 -8.77
CA GLY A 93 12.51 -8.26 -7.36
C GLY A 93 11.95 -7.10 -6.54
N VAL A 94 11.29 -6.14 -7.21
CA VAL A 94 10.56 -5.05 -6.55
C VAL A 94 9.35 -5.64 -5.83
N ASN A 95 9.17 -5.25 -4.56
CA ASN A 95 8.04 -5.71 -3.75
C ASN A 95 7.16 -4.54 -3.25
N THR A 96 7.51 -3.31 -3.60
CA THR A 96 6.78 -2.10 -3.20
C THR A 96 6.84 -1.10 -4.34
N ILE A 97 5.70 -0.51 -4.70
CA ILE A 97 5.62 0.54 -5.70
C ILE A 97 5.09 1.80 -5.02
N ARG A 98 5.76 2.93 -5.24
CA ARG A 98 5.25 4.25 -4.82
C ARG A 98 4.54 4.90 -6.00
N LEU A 99 3.24 5.13 -5.84
CA LEU A 99 2.41 5.91 -6.76
C LEU A 99 2.36 7.37 -6.29
N TYR A 100 2.33 8.32 -7.23
CA TYR A 100 2.28 9.76 -6.95
C TYR A 100 0.88 10.33 -7.20
N PRO A 101 0.46 10.63 -8.45
CA PRO A 101 -0.93 10.97 -8.68
C PRO A 101 -1.76 9.69 -8.79
N ILE A 102 -2.82 9.66 -8.01
CA ILE A 102 -3.94 8.73 -8.18
C ILE A 102 -5.22 9.56 -8.25
N ASP A 103 -6.13 9.17 -9.13
CA ASP A 103 -7.45 9.77 -9.27
C ASP A 103 -8.47 8.86 -8.55
N PRO A 104 -8.94 9.23 -7.35
CA PRO A 104 -9.90 8.39 -6.63
C PRO A 104 -11.28 8.28 -7.32
N GLY A 105 -11.51 9.01 -8.42
CA GLY A 105 -12.71 8.91 -9.24
C GLY A 105 -12.68 7.81 -10.31
N THR A 106 -11.55 7.13 -10.52
CA THR A 106 -11.43 5.98 -11.44
C THR A 106 -11.11 4.70 -10.68
N SER A 107 -11.38 3.55 -11.31
CA SER A 107 -11.04 2.25 -10.73
C SER A 107 -9.55 1.91 -10.93
N HIS A 108 -9.01 1.25 -9.91
CA HIS A 108 -7.67 0.67 -9.85
C HIS A 108 -7.74 -0.83 -9.53
N ASP A 109 -8.93 -1.43 -9.68
CA ASP A 109 -9.19 -2.79 -9.25
C ASP A 109 -8.32 -3.78 -10.02
N LYS A 110 -7.92 -3.49 -11.27
CA LYS A 110 -6.99 -4.36 -12.00
C LYS A 110 -5.55 -4.18 -11.53
N PHE A 111 -5.14 -2.94 -11.24
CA PHE A 111 -3.80 -2.64 -10.74
C PHE A 111 -3.60 -3.17 -9.31
N MET A 112 -4.64 -3.11 -8.47
CA MET A 112 -4.60 -3.39 -7.04
C MET A 112 -5.32 -4.68 -6.61
N CYS A 113 -6.21 -5.23 -7.44
CA CYS A 113 -6.94 -6.50 -7.26
C CYS A 113 -7.96 -6.61 -6.10
N VAL A 114 -8.81 -5.61 -5.76
CA VAL A 114 -9.93 -5.71 -4.76
C VAL A 114 -11.08 -4.69 -5.01
N LYS A 115 -12.27 -4.86 -4.37
CA LYS A 115 -13.53 -4.05 -4.52
C LYS A 115 -13.93 -3.12 -3.33
N ASN A 116 -14.73 -2.09 -3.68
CA ASN A 116 -15.25 -0.88 -3.01
C ASN A 116 -15.79 -0.88 -1.56
N CYS A 117 -15.59 0.27 -0.87
CA CYS A 117 -16.44 0.80 0.22
C CYS A 117 -16.42 2.35 0.34
N SER A 118 -17.41 2.89 1.05
CA SER A 118 -18.02 4.24 0.99
C SER A 118 -17.36 5.40 1.78
N VAL A 119 -17.81 6.63 1.51
CA VAL A 119 -17.38 7.91 2.10
C VAL A 119 -18.20 8.30 3.35
N LEU A 120 -17.54 8.86 4.38
CA LEU A 120 -18.12 9.46 5.59
C LEU A 120 -18.16 11.01 5.54
N ASP A 121 -19.12 11.59 6.27
CA ASP A 121 -19.64 12.96 6.09
C ASP A 121 -19.41 13.87 7.33
N TYR A 122 -18.15 14.11 7.73
CA TYR A 122 -17.82 15.06 8.82
C TYR A 122 -16.64 15.98 8.48
N LEU A 123 -16.74 17.25 8.88
CA LEU A 123 -15.76 18.31 8.63
C LEU A 123 -14.84 18.54 9.85
N PRO A 124 -13.52 18.33 9.74
CA PRO A 124 -12.57 18.68 10.80
C PRO A 124 -12.26 20.19 10.80
N PRO A 125 -11.68 20.75 11.87
CA PRO A 125 -11.21 22.14 11.92
C PRO A 125 -9.89 22.33 11.14
N LYS A 126 -9.75 23.34 10.27
CA LYS A 126 -8.66 23.38 9.27
C LYS A 126 -7.83 24.67 9.20
N CYS A 127 -6.52 24.50 9.02
CA CYS A 127 -5.56 25.51 8.51
C CYS A 127 -5.00 25.13 7.11
N TYR A 128 -5.63 24.15 6.48
CA TYR A 128 -5.38 23.68 5.13
C TYR A 128 -6.70 23.71 4.34
N PRO A 129 -6.67 23.79 2.99
CA PRO A 129 -7.88 23.87 2.17
C PRO A 129 -8.83 22.68 2.38
N GLU A 130 -10.15 22.91 2.28
CA GLU A 130 -11.12 21.85 2.54
C GLU A 130 -11.03 20.71 1.54
N ASP A 131 -10.83 21.04 0.27
CA ASP A 131 -10.66 20.16 -0.87
C ASP A 131 -9.45 19.23 -0.72
N LEU A 132 -8.37 19.69 -0.09
CA LEU A 132 -7.20 18.86 0.20
C LEU A 132 -7.56 17.68 1.12
N PHE A 133 -8.38 17.94 2.14
CA PHE A 133 -8.83 16.89 3.05
C PHE A 133 -9.88 15.99 2.44
N THR A 134 -10.84 16.56 1.70
CA THR A 134 -11.80 15.76 0.92
C THR A 134 -11.06 14.80 0.00
N ARG A 135 -10.03 15.28 -0.71
CA ARG A 135 -9.20 14.44 -1.57
C ARG A 135 -8.49 13.32 -0.80
N ALA A 136 -7.92 13.62 0.36
CA ALA A 136 -7.27 12.60 1.19
C ALA A 136 -8.25 11.51 1.67
N GLN A 137 -9.47 11.90 2.05
CA GLN A 137 -10.53 10.96 2.42
C GLN A 137 -10.92 10.07 1.23
N MET A 138 -11.11 10.65 0.04
CA MET A 138 -11.43 9.91 -1.18
C MET A 138 -10.33 8.89 -1.53
N VAL A 139 -9.06 9.32 -1.50
CA VAL A 139 -7.91 8.44 -1.73
C VAL A 139 -7.84 7.32 -0.68
N TYR A 140 -8.02 7.65 0.60
CA TYR A 140 -8.00 6.66 1.67
C TYR A 140 -9.07 5.60 1.45
N ASN A 141 -10.30 6.01 1.17
CA ASN A 141 -11.41 5.06 0.95
C ASN A 141 -11.19 4.20 -0.29
N ALA A 142 -10.69 4.77 -1.38
CA ALA A 142 -10.42 4.03 -2.60
C ALA A 142 -9.33 2.97 -2.42
N PHE A 143 -8.32 3.21 -1.58
CA PHE A 143 -7.13 2.35 -1.49
C PHE A 143 -6.98 1.54 -0.20
N ALA A 144 -7.61 1.93 0.92
CA ALA A 144 -7.45 1.25 2.20
C ALA A 144 -8.05 -0.17 2.23
N MET A 145 -8.90 -0.46 1.25
CA MET A 145 -9.57 -1.74 1.00
C MET A 145 -8.66 -2.77 0.31
N TYR A 146 -7.55 -2.35 -0.31
CA TYR A 146 -6.59 -3.30 -0.88
C TYR A 146 -5.61 -3.80 0.18
N ASP A 147 -5.43 -5.12 0.23
CA ASP A 147 -4.52 -5.78 1.17
C ASP A 147 -3.04 -5.42 0.90
N ASN A 148 -2.70 -5.19 -0.36
CA ASN A 148 -1.38 -4.78 -0.81
C ASN A 148 -1.11 -3.26 -0.68
N THR A 149 -2.05 -2.45 -0.17
CA THR A 149 -1.78 -1.04 0.14
C THR A 149 -0.86 -0.95 1.37
N LEU A 150 0.43 -0.68 1.15
CA LEU A 150 1.40 -0.64 2.25
C LEU A 150 1.21 0.56 3.20
N GLY A 151 0.92 1.73 2.64
CA GLY A 151 0.90 2.98 3.39
C GLY A 151 0.47 4.16 2.54
N PHE A 152 -0.02 5.22 3.19
CA PHE A 152 -0.30 6.51 2.57
C PHE A 152 0.76 7.54 2.96
N SER A 153 1.21 8.33 1.99
CA SER A 153 1.98 9.55 2.26
C SER A 153 1.13 10.77 1.92
N LEU A 154 0.87 11.63 2.91
CA LEU A 154 0.01 12.82 2.74
C LEU A 154 0.75 14.06 2.24
N GLY A 155 2.07 13.94 2.10
CA GLY A 155 2.93 15.06 1.78
C GLY A 155 4.23 14.55 1.19
N ASN A 156 4.71 15.27 0.19
CA ASN A 156 6.00 15.05 -0.41
C ASN A 156 6.85 16.28 -0.12
N GLU A 157 7.84 16.12 0.74
CA GLU A 157 8.90 17.11 0.96
C GLU A 157 8.35 18.50 1.32
N ASN A 158 7.31 18.56 2.15
CA ASN A 158 6.71 19.84 2.57
C ASN A 158 7.71 20.77 3.26
N ASN A 159 8.81 20.22 3.77
CA ASN A 159 9.92 20.96 4.35
C ASN A 159 10.81 21.70 3.33
N LEU A 160 10.66 21.44 2.02
CA LEU A 160 11.30 22.20 0.92
C LEU A 160 10.46 23.38 0.43
N GLN A 161 9.26 23.56 0.96
CA GLN A 161 8.41 24.67 0.54
C GLN A 161 9.12 26.00 0.84
N THR A 162 9.23 26.82 -0.20
CA THR A 162 9.81 28.18 -0.16
C THR A 162 8.91 29.20 -0.86
N GLU A 163 7.81 28.74 -1.47
CA GLU A 163 6.84 29.59 -2.15
C GLU A 163 6.06 30.45 -1.14
N ASN A 164 5.70 31.66 -1.57
CA ASN A 164 4.92 32.63 -0.78
C ASN A 164 5.57 33.03 0.57
N GLY A 165 6.89 32.89 0.71
CA GLY A 165 7.62 33.26 1.93
C GLY A 165 7.42 32.29 3.10
N ALA A 166 6.75 31.16 2.89
CA ALA A 166 6.69 30.08 3.86
C ALA A 166 7.91 29.17 3.67
N ASP A 167 8.74 29.05 4.71
CA ASP A 167 9.73 27.98 4.76
C ASP A 167 9.09 26.68 5.28
N GLY A 168 9.78 25.54 5.14
CA GLY A 168 9.32 24.25 5.63
C GLY A 168 8.93 24.20 7.11
N THR A 169 9.46 25.11 7.94
CA THR A 169 9.13 25.20 9.37
C THR A 169 7.77 25.87 9.57
N ALA A 170 7.46 26.87 8.74
CA ALA A 170 6.18 27.57 8.77
C ALA A 170 5.00 26.67 8.36
N THR A 171 5.21 25.73 7.44
CA THR A 171 4.14 24.82 6.97
C THR A 171 3.95 23.60 7.88
N ALA A 172 4.97 23.22 8.66
CA ALA A 172 4.98 22.02 9.48
C ALA A 172 3.78 21.87 10.44
N PRO A 173 3.29 22.93 11.14
CA PRO A 173 2.11 22.81 11.99
C PRO A 173 0.85 22.37 11.23
N CYS A 174 0.63 22.92 10.03
CA CYS A 174 -0.54 22.57 9.22
C CYS A 174 -0.41 21.19 8.58
N VAL A 175 0.79 20.79 8.16
CA VAL A 175 1.06 19.42 7.70
C VAL A 175 0.83 18.41 8.83
N LYS A 176 1.23 18.72 10.07
CA LYS A 176 0.95 17.87 11.24
C LYS A 176 -0.53 17.81 11.59
N ALA A 177 -1.25 18.93 11.49
CA ALA A 177 -2.70 18.96 11.66
C ALA A 177 -3.40 18.10 10.61
N PHE A 178 -3.01 18.24 9.33
CA PHE A 178 -3.53 17.45 8.23
C PHE A 178 -3.30 15.94 8.42
N LEU A 179 -2.08 15.56 8.85
CA LEU A 179 -1.75 14.17 9.20
C LEU A 179 -2.60 13.64 10.35
N ARG A 180 -2.76 14.42 11.42
CA ARG A 180 -3.60 14.06 12.56
C ARG A 180 -5.04 13.83 12.12
N ASP A 181 -5.62 14.77 11.39
CA ASP A 181 -7.03 14.74 11.02
C ASP A 181 -7.32 13.59 10.05
N THR A 182 -6.41 13.30 9.12
CA THR A 182 -6.56 12.15 8.21
C THR A 182 -6.41 10.81 8.94
N ARG A 183 -5.53 10.72 9.95
CA ARG A 183 -5.45 9.54 10.83
C ARG A 183 -6.71 9.38 11.69
N SER A 184 -7.27 10.47 12.19
CA SER A 184 -8.54 10.46 12.91
C SER A 184 -9.68 9.97 12.02
N TYR A 185 -9.71 10.41 10.76
CA TYR A 185 -10.65 9.91 9.76
C TYR A 185 -10.47 8.42 9.47
N ALA A 186 -9.23 7.98 9.23
CA ALA A 186 -8.91 6.57 9.03
C ALA A 186 -9.39 5.70 10.22
N ALA A 187 -9.16 6.18 11.45
CA ALA A 187 -9.60 5.52 12.68
C ALA A 187 -11.13 5.44 12.80
N SER A 188 -11.86 6.48 12.38
CA SER A 188 -13.33 6.42 12.36
C SER A 188 -13.87 5.40 11.35
N CYS A 189 -13.06 4.98 10.38
CA CYS A 189 -13.40 3.95 9.40
C CYS A 189 -12.97 2.53 9.81
N SER A 190 -12.49 2.31 11.05
CA SER A 190 -11.94 1.02 11.51
C SER A 190 -12.90 -0.17 11.47
N GLY A 191 -14.23 0.08 11.42
CA GLY A 191 -15.24 -0.96 11.21
C GLY A 191 -15.51 -1.32 9.75
N SER A 192 -14.95 -0.57 8.79
CA SER A 192 -15.30 -0.68 7.36
C SER A 192 -14.09 -0.89 6.44
N VAL A 193 -12.91 -0.40 6.83
CA VAL A 193 -11.67 -0.59 6.07
C VAL A 193 -10.49 -0.86 7.00
N ARG A 194 -9.45 -1.49 6.43
CA ARG A 194 -8.21 -1.76 7.16
C ARG A 194 -7.56 -0.46 7.60
N GLN A 195 -6.93 -0.51 8.78
CA GLN A 195 -6.14 0.60 9.31
C GLN A 195 -4.76 0.60 8.67
N VAL A 196 -4.65 1.29 7.54
CA VAL A 196 -3.39 1.43 6.81
C VAL A 196 -2.53 2.53 7.45
N PRO A 197 -1.23 2.33 7.64
CA PRO A 197 -0.33 3.38 8.11
C PRO A 197 -0.38 4.63 7.22
N ILE A 198 -0.40 5.80 7.86
CA ILE A 198 -0.41 7.10 7.18
C ILE A 198 0.80 7.90 7.69
N GLY A 199 1.63 8.39 6.78
CA GLY A 199 2.86 9.12 7.07
C GLY A 199 3.09 10.30 6.14
N LEU A 200 4.35 10.75 6.12
CA LEU A 200 4.84 11.84 5.29
C LEU A 200 6.18 11.44 4.68
N ASP A 201 6.42 11.91 3.46
CA ASP A 201 7.74 11.91 2.85
C ASP A 201 8.37 13.29 3.05
N ILE A 202 9.63 13.32 3.47
CA ILE A 202 10.33 14.52 3.93
C ILE A 202 11.67 14.57 3.21
N ALA A 203 12.00 15.71 2.64
CA ALA A 203 13.27 15.89 1.96
C ALA A 203 14.42 15.87 2.96
N ASP A 204 15.54 15.31 2.54
CA ASP A 204 16.80 15.41 3.28
C ASP A 204 17.41 16.79 3.06
N ILE A 205 17.10 17.72 3.97
CA ILE A 205 17.63 19.07 3.95
C ILE A 205 18.63 19.28 5.08
N PRO A 206 19.70 20.05 4.86
CA PRO A 206 20.58 20.48 5.94
C PRO A 206 19.73 21.17 7.01
N THR A 207 19.75 20.61 8.20
CA THR A 207 19.17 21.26 9.38
C THR A 207 19.81 22.64 9.59
N PRO A 208 19.10 23.64 10.14
CA PRO A 208 19.64 24.99 10.34
C PRO A 208 20.98 25.05 11.10
N TRP A 209 21.29 24.05 11.95
CA TRP A 209 22.56 23.96 12.67
C TRP A 209 23.75 23.49 11.82
N ALA A 210 23.52 22.84 10.67
CA ALA A 210 24.58 22.43 9.75
C ALA A 210 25.21 23.62 9.00
N LEU A 211 24.47 24.72 8.81
CA LEU A 211 24.96 25.96 8.19
C LEU A 211 25.73 26.86 9.16
N VAL A 212 25.63 26.62 10.47
CA VAL A 212 26.39 27.35 11.50
C VAL A 212 27.79 26.78 11.64
N SER A 213 27.98 25.48 11.38
CA SER A 213 29.29 24.81 11.50
C SER A 213 30.29 25.20 10.40
N THR A 214 29.84 25.72 9.26
CA THR A 214 30.73 26.05 8.12
C THR A 214 31.11 27.53 8.05
N LYS A 215 30.71 28.36 9.03
CA LYS A 215 31.12 29.77 9.14
C LYS A 215 32.06 30.07 10.31
N ALA A 216 32.55 29.03 11.00
CA ALA A 216 33.60 29.15 12.01
C ALA A 216 34.84 28.36 11.55
N ALA A 217 35.55 28.91 10.55
CA ALA A 217 36.93 28.57 10.22
C ALA A 217 37.59 29.80 9.59
#